data_AF-A0A960R284-F1
#
_entry.id   AF-A0A960R284-F1
#
_cell.length_a   1.000
_cell.length_b   1.000
_cell.length_c   1.000
_cell.angle_alpha   90.00
_cell.angle_beta   90.00
_cell.angle_gamma   90.00
#
_symmetry.space_group_name_H-M   'P 1'
#
loop_
_entity.id
_entity.type
_entity.pdbx_description
1 polymer ?
#
loop_
_entity_poly.entity_id
_entity_poly.type
_entity_poly.pdbx_seq_one_letter_code
_entity_poly.pdbx_strand_id
1 'polypeptide(L)'
;HKINKYDMPVAMLIFQGIIVSILGLVFLLMPDVNSSFWILLVLSSQLYLLMYLLMFAAGIYLRFKRPEVPRAYKIPGGKWGMMITAGLGIISSLFAIVIGFFPPEQLETGSVLIYELFLIFGIIIFCAAPFIILLFKKPSWNETVSS
;
A
#
# COMPACT_ATOMS: atom_id res chain seq x y z
N HIS A 1 14.90 -19.33 7.75
CA HIS A 1 14.01 -19.17 6.59
C HIS A 1 13.23 -20.47 6.46
N LYS A 2 11.94 -20.52 6.83
CA LYS A 2 11.15 -21.75 6.66
C LYS A 2 10.47 -21.67 5.29
N ILE A 3 11.17 -22.20 4.29
CA ILE A 3 10.71 -22.31 2.91
C ILE A 3 10.10 -23.70 2.71
N ASN A 4 9.11 -23.83 1.83
CA ASN A 4 8.57 -25.15 1.47
C ASN A 4 9.43 -25.81 0.38
N LYS A 5 9.00 -26.99 -0.09
CA LYS A 5 9.63 -27.75 -1.18
C LYS A 5 9.69 -27.00 -2.53
N TYR A 6 8.96 -25.89 -2.67
CA TYR A 6 8.90 -25.05 -3.86
C TYR A 6 9.55 -23.67 -3.63
N ASP A 7 10.46 -23.56 -2.66
CA ASP A 7 11.16 -22.32 -2.27
C ASP A 7 10.26 -21.15 -1.86
N MET A 8 9.00 -21.42 -1.52
CA MET A 8 8.06 -20.39 -1.11
C MET A 8 8.20 -20.07 0.39
N PRO A 9 8.17 -18.77 0.77
CA PRO A 9 8.25 -18.33 2.16
C PRO A 9 6.93 -18.59 2.91
N VAL A 10 6.81 -19.80 3.48
CA VAL A 10 5.56 -20.30 4.11
C VAL A 10 5.04 -19.37 5.20
N ALA A 11 5.92 -18.82 6.03
CA ALA A 11 5.53 -17.93 7.12
C ALA A 11 4.85 -16.64 6.62
N MET A 12 5.32 -16.06 5.52
CA MET A 12 4.70 -14.85 4.94
C MET A 12 3.36 -15.16 4.29
N LEU A 13 3.26 -16.30 3.60
CA LEU A 13 2.01 -16.75 2.98
C LEU A 13 0.92 -17.04 4.02
N ILE A 14 1.26 -17.72 5.11
CA ILE A 14 0.31 -17.97 6.22
C ILE A 14 -0.13 -16.65 6.84
N PHE A 15 0.80 -15.72 7.09
CA PHE A 15 0.47 -14.40 7.64
C PHE A 15 -0.50 -13.63 6.74
N GLN A 16 -0.23 -13.57 5.43
CA GLN A 16 -1.14 -12.96 4.46
C GLN A 16 -2.51 -13.66 4.46
N GLY A 17 -2.52 -15.00 4.47
CA GLY A 17 -3.75 -15.81 4.50
C GLY A 17 -4.62 -15.49 5.70
N ILE A 18 -4.03 -15.42 6.91
CA ILE A 18 -4.75 -15.04 8.14
C ILE A 18 -5.37 -13.65 8.00
N ILE A 19 -4.61 -12.68 7.52
CA ILE A 19 -5.09 -11.30 7.35
C ILE A 19 -6.27 -11.25 6.37
N VAL A 20 -6.15 -11.90 5.22
CA VAL A 20 -7.21 -11.93 4.19
C VAL A 20 -8.45 -12.66 4.71
N SER A 21 -8.29 -13.74 5.48
CA SER A 21 -9.42 -14.42 6.12
C SER A 21 -10.14 -13.54 7.14
N ILE A 22 -9.41 -12.78 7.96
CA ILE A 22 -10.00 -11.84 8.93
C ILE A 22 -10.75 -10.73 8.20
N LEU A 23 -10.16 -10.13 7.15
CA LEU A 23 -10.85 -9.15 6.31
C LEU A 23 -12.11 -9.73 5.66
N GLY A 24 -12.08 -11.00 5.27
CA GLY A 24 -13.24 -11.70 4.72
C GLY A 24 -14.42 -11.80 5.69
N LEU A 25 -14.19 -11.73 7.01
CA LEU A 25 -15.27 -11.72 8.00
C LEU A 25 -16.15 -10.48 7.93
N VAL A 26 -15.69 -9.39 7.28
CA VAL A 26 -16.50 -8.19 7.02
C VAL A 26 -17.77 -8.53 6.22
N PHE A 27 -17.68 -9.50 5.30
CA PHE A 27 -18.85 -9.98 4.55
C PHE A 27 -19.94 -10.62 5.42
N LEU A 28 -19.60 -11.07 6.64
CA LEU A 28 -20.58 -11.62 7.58
C LEU A 28 -21.24 -10.54 8.44
N LEU A 29 -20.59 -9.38 8.59
CA LEU A 29 -21.08 -8.26 9.40
C LEU A 29 -22.02 -7.34 8.62
N MET A 30 -21.90 -7.34 7.30
CA MET A 30 -22.68 -6.50 6.40
C MET A 30 -23.81 -7.31 5.75
N PRO A 31 -25.04 -6.78 5.69
CA PRO A 31 -26.16 -7.47 5.06
C PRO A 31 -26.05 -7.53 3.52
N ASP A 32 -25.22 -6.67 2.93
CA ASP A 32 -25.04 -6.54 1.49
C ASP A 32 -23.61 -6.87 1.04
N VAL A 33 -23.52 -7.80 0.09
CA VAL A 33 -22.26 -8.26 -0.50
C VAL A 33 -21.62 -7.17 -1.34
N ASN A 34 -22.43 -6.34 -2.03
CA ASN A 34 -21.92 -5.26 -2.87
C ASN A 34 -21.21 -4.20 -2.00
N SER A 35 -21.83 -3.76 -0.92
CA SER A 35 -21.26 -2.82 0.05
C SER A 35 -19.96 -3.34 0.67
N SER A 36 -19.92 -4.63 1.05
CA SER A 36 -18.70 -5.27 1.57
C SER A 36 -17.56 -5.27 0.56
N PHE A 37 -17.85 -5.63 -0.69
CA PHE A 37 -16.87 -5.62 -1.77
C PHE A 37 -16.33 -4.22 -2.02
N TRP A 38 -17.20 -3.21 -2.05
CA TRP A 38 -16.79 -1.81 -2.22
C TRP A 38 -15.86 -1.33 -1.10
N ILE A 39 -16.19 -1.62 0.16
CA ILE A 39 -15.36 -1.22 1.31
C ILE A 39 -13.96 -1.86 1.20
N LEU A 40 -13.89 -3.15 0.87
CA LEU A 40 -12.61 -3.85 0.71
C LEU A 40 -11.81 -3.32 -0.49
N LEU A 41 -12.50 -3.01 -1.59
CA LEU A 41 -11.89 -2.42 -2.78
C LEU A 41 -11.31 -1.03 -2.48
N VAL A 42 -12.07 -0.20 -1.76
CA VAL A 42 -11.59 1.12 -1.33
C VAL A 42 -10.38 0.95 -0.40
N LEU A 43 -10.45 0.10 0.62
CA LEU A 43 -9.33 -0.16 1.52
C LEU A 43 -8.07 -0.59 0.75
N SER A 44 -8.18 -1.57 -0.15
CA SER A 44 -7.06 -2.01 -0.97
C SER A 44 -6.51 -0.89 -1.87
N SER A 45 -7.39 -0.06 -2.44
CA SER A 45 -7.00 1.06 -3.27
C SER A 45 -6.28 2.15 -2.46
N GLN A 46 -6.75 2.44 -1.24
CA GLN A 46 -6.10 3.40 -0.34
C GLN A 46 -4.67 2.97 0.00
N LEU A 47 -4.48 1.70 0.36
CA LEU A 47 -3.15 1.14 0.64
C LEU A 47 -2.22 1.26 -0.58
N TYR A 48 -2.76 1.00 -1.77
CA TYR A 48 -2.02 1.10 -3.01
C TYR A 48 -1.63 2.55 -3.35
N LEU A 49 -2.52 3.51 -3.13
CA LEU A 49 -2.24 4.94 -3.31
C LEU A 49 -1.21 5.45 -2.31
N LEU A 50 -1.24 4.99 -1.06
CA LEU A 50 -0.19 5.31 -0.08
C LEU A 50 1.18 4.80 -0.52
N MET A 51 1.26 3.59 -1.07
CA MET A 51 2.48 3.07 -1.67
C MET A 51 2.95 3.95 -2.84
N TYR A 52 2.02 4.39 -3.71
CA TYR A 52 2.36 5.31 -4.80
C TYR A 52 2.92 6.63 -4.30
N LEU A 53 2.36 7.22 -3.24
CA LEU A 53 2.89 8.44 -2.62
C LEU A 53 4.34 8.25 -2.17
N LEU A 54 4.62 7.15 -1.47
CA LEU A 54 5.97 6.80 -1.03
C LEU A 54 6.91 6.59 -2.23
N MET A 55 6.43 5.93 -3.29
CA MET A 55 7.22 5.68 -4.49
C MET A 55 7.56 6.97 -5.23
N PHE A 56 6.60 7.88 -5.42
CA PHE A 56 6.86 9.18 -6.04
C PHE A 56 7.81 10.03 -5.20
N ALA A 57 7.61 10.07 -3.88
CA ALA A 57 8.51 10.76 -2.95
C ALA A 57 9.93 10.19 -3.01
N ALA A 58 10.08 8.85 -2.98
CA ALA A 58 11.37 8.18 -3.10
C ALA A 58 12.03 8.43 -4.45
N GLY A 59 11.24 8.46 -5.53
CA GLY A 59 11.73 8.78 -6.87
C GLY A 59 12.32 10.19 -6.94
N ILE A 60 11.60 11.19 -6.43
CA ILE A 60 12.08 12.58 -6.33
C ILE A 60 13.35 12.60 -5.48
N TYR A 61 13.30 12.05 -4.27
CA TYR A 61 14.42 12.02 -3.34
C TYR A 61 15.69 11.40 -3.96
N LEU A 62 15.57 10.25 -4.61
CA LEU A 62 16.70 9.57 -5.25
C LEU A 62 17.21 10.34 -6.47
N ARG A 63 16.35 11.09 -7.19
CA ARG A 63 16.77 11.95 -8.31
C ARG A 63 17.67 13.09 -7.86
N PHE A 64 17.44 13.64 -6.68
CA PHE A 64 18.25 14.72 -6.12
C PHE A 64 19.46 14.20 -5.34
N LYS A 65 19.31 13.12 -4.56
CA LYS A 65 20.37 12.62 -3.67
C LYS A 65 21.41 11.75 -4.37
N ARG A 66 21.04 11.01 -5.41
CA ARG A 66 21.93 10.11 -6.15
C ARG A 66 21.81 10.28 -7.66
N PRO A 67 22.21 11.44 -8.21
CA PRO A 67 22.20 11.69 -9.65
C PRO A 67 23.17 10.80 -10.45
N GLU A 68 24.25 10.34 -9.82
CA GLU A 68 25.35 9.57 -10.41
C GLU A 68 25.02 8.10 -10.73
N VAL A 69 23.95 7.56 -10.15
CA VAL A 69 23.56 6.16 -10.38
C VAL A 69 23.09 5.98 -11.84
N PRO A 70 23.68 5.05 -12.62
CA PRO A 70 23.24 4.78 -13.98
C PRO A 70 21.81 4.21 -13.95
N ARG A 71 20.90 4.86 -14.67
CA ARG A 71 19.48 4.46 -14.75
C ARG A 71 19.18 3.95 -16.15
N ALA A 72 18.72 2.70 -16.24
CA ALA A 72 18.28 2.08 -17.51
C ALA A 72 17.15 2.88 -18.17
N TYR A 73 16.34 3.57 -17.37
CA TYR A 73 15.28 4.45 -17.84
C TYR A 73 15.35 5.82 -17.17
N LYS A 74 15.09 6.88 -17.94
CA LYS A 74 15.02 8.26 -17.46
C LYS A 74 13.75 8.90 -18.01
N ILE A 75 12.98 9.52 -17.13
CA ILE A 75 11.83 10.33 -17.52
C ILE A 75 12.30 11.45 -18.46
N PRO A 76 11.67 11.62 -19.64
CA PRO A 76 11.99 12.70 -20.56
C PRO A 76 11.80 14.06 -19.88
N GLY A 77 12.62 15.05 -20.24
CA GLY A 77 12.61 16.37 -19.57
C GLY A 77 13.45 16.45 -18.28
N GLY A 78 14.28 15.45 -17.98
CA GLY A 78 15.33 15.55 -16.97
C GLY A 78 14.79 15.67 -15.54
N LYS A 79 15.27 16.69 -14.79
CA LYS A 79 14.80 16.96 -13.41
C LYS A 79 13.40 17.56 -13.39
N TRP A 80 13.11 18.46 -14.33
CA TRP A 80 11.80 19.10 -14.45
C TRP A 80 10.71 18.10 -14.83
N GLY A 81 10.95 17.23 -15.81
CA GLY A 81 10.02 16.16 -16.16
C GLY A 81 9.71 15.24 -14.97
N MET A 82 10.73 14.86 -14.20
CA MET A 82 10.54 14.08 -12.97
C MET A 82 9.65 14.80 -11.94
N MET A 83 9.91 16.09 -11.69
CA MET A 83 9.13 16.87 -10.72
C MET A 83 7.67 17.02 -11.14
N ILE A 84 7.41 17.27 -12.42
CA ILE A 84 6.04 17.41 -12.94
C ILE A 84 5.30 16.08 -12.85
N THR A 85 5.88 14.99 -13.35
CA THR A 85 5.22 13.68 -13.35
C THR A 85 4.98 13.18 -11.93
N ALA A 86 5.99 13.25 -11.06
CA ALA A 86 5.85 12.80 -9.68
C ALA A 86 4.94 13.73 -8.86
N GLY A 87 5.01 15.04 -9.09
CA GLY A 87 4.11 16.02 -8.45
C GLY A 87 2.65 15.78 -8.83
N LEU A 88 2.37 15.57 -10.12
CA LEU A 88 1.03 15.24 -10.61
C LEU A 88 0.55 13.90 -10.02
N GLY A 89 1.40 12.88 -10.00
CA GLY A 89 1.10 11.60 -9.36
C GLY A 89 0.76 11.72 -7.88
N ILE A 90 1.49 12.56 -7.13
CA ILE A 90 1.22 12.83 -5.72
C ILE A 90 -0.13 13.55 -5.55
N ILE A 91 -0.39 14.60 -6.32
CA ILE A 91 -1.65 15.36 -6.23
C ILE A 91 -2.85 14.46 -6.56
N SER A 92 -2.78 13.70 -7.65
CA SER A 92 -3.84 12.76 -8.03
C SER A 92 -4.07 11.68 -6.97
N SER A 93 -2.98 11.13 -6.39
CA SER A 93 -3.10 10.11 -5.35
C SER A 93 -3.71 10.67 -4.06
N LEU A 94 -3.30 11.86 -3.63
CA LEU A 94 -3.90 12.54 -2.48
C LEU A 94 -5.38 12.83 -2.70
N PHE A 95 -5.74 13.31 -3.88
CA PHE A 95 -7.12 13.57 -4.23
C PHE A 95 -7.98 12.29 -4.19
N ALA A 96 -7.49 11.19 -4.77
CA ALA A 96 -8.17 9.91 -4.74
C ALA A 96 -8.26 9.32 -3.32
N ILE A 97 -7.25 9.55 -2.47
CA ILE A 97 -7.29 9.19 -1.05
C ILE A 97 -8.46 9.90 -0.37
N VAL A 98 -8.54 11.23 -0.51
CA VAL A 98 -9.62 12.04 0.07
C VAL A 98 -10.99 11.57 -0.43
N ILE A 99 -11.16 11.32 -1.73
CA ILE A 99 -12.42 10.81 -2.29
C ILE A 99 -12.80 9.46 -1.68
N GLY A 100 -11.85 8.56 -1.46
CA GLY A 100 -12.15 7.24 -0.91
C GLY A 100 -12.71 7.27 0.51
N PHE A 101 -12.55 8.35 1.27
CA PHE A 101 -13.20 8.51 2.57
C PHE A 101 -14.68 8.90 2.48
N PHE A 102 -15.17 9.27 1.30
CA PHE A 102 -16.58 9.55 1.07
C PHE A 102 -17.28 8.30 0.49
N PRO A 103 -18.14 7.61 1.26
CA PRO A 103 -18.87 6.46 0.75
C PRO A 103 -19.89 6.92 -0.31
N PRO A 104 -20.06 6.18 -1.41
CA PRO A 104 -21.10 6.50 -2.38
C PRO A 104 -22.50 6.29 -1.79
N GLU A 105 -23.42 7.20 -2.12
CA GLU A 105 -24.78 7.25 -1.55
C GLU A 105 -25.63 5.99 -1.83
N GLN A 106 -25.23 5.17 -2.82
CA GLN A 106 -25.95 3.95 -3.17
C GLN A 106 -25.61 2.76 -2.27
N LEU A 107 -24.69 2.90 -1.32
CA LEU A 107 -24.28 1.79 -0.43
C LEU A 107 -24.93 1.91 0.94
N GLU A 108 -25.59 0.83 1.37
CA GLU A 108 -26.11 0.65 2.72
C GLU A 108 -24.99 0.34 3.71
N THR A 109 -24.02 1.25 3.83
CA THR A 109 -22.91 1.12 4.78
C THR A 109 -23.34 1.29 6.24
N GLY A 110 -24.61 1.62 6.48
CA GLY A 110 -25.21 1.85 7.79
C GLY A 110 -24.79 3.21 8.37
N SER A 111 -23.53 3.30 8.83
CA SER A 111 -22.97 4.52 9.42
C SER A 111 -21.67 4.92 8.74
N VAL A 112 -21.62 6.16 8.25
CA VAL A 112 -20.41 6.78 7.67
C VAL A 112 -19.23 6.71 8.65
N LEU A 113 -19.49 6.85 9.96
CA LEU A 113 -18.47 6.75 10.99
C LEU A 113 -17.86 5.35 11.09
N ILE A 114 -18.68 4.30 10.97
CA ILE A 114 -18.17 2.91 10.99
C ILE A 114 -17.32 2.65 9.73
N TYR A 115 -17.75 3.15 8.58
CA TYR A 115 -17.00 3.08 7.32
C TYR A 115 -15.62 3.75 7.45
N GLU A 116 -15.59 5.01 7.90
CA GLU A 116 -14.35 5.78 8.05
C GLU A 116 -13.40 5.12 9.05
N LEU A 117 -13.89 4.71 10.22
CA LEU A 117 -13.08 4.04 11.24
C LEU A 117 -12.49 2.72 10.71
N PHE A 118 -13.28 1.94 9.98
CA PHE A 118 -12.80 0.70 9.38
C PHE A 118 -11.66 0.96 8.39
N LEU A 119 -11.80 1.97 7.53
CA LEU A 119 -10.75 2.35 6.59
C LEU A 119 -9.48 2.83 7.30
N ILE A 120 -9.60 3.76 8.27
CA ILE A 120 -8.46 4.29 9.01
C ILE A 120 -7.73 3.16 9.74
N PHE A 121 -8.47 2.31 10.45
CA PHE A 121 -7.90 1.20 11.20
C PHE A 121 -7.22 0.17 10.29
N GLY A 122 -7.88 -0.18 9.19
CA GLY A 122 -7.31 -1.05 8.15
C GLY A 122 -6.00 -0.47 7.63
N ILE A 123 -6.01 0.80 7.19
CA ILE A 123 -4.82 1.49 6.70
C ILE A 123 -3.68 1.43 7.72
N ILE A 124 -3.94 1.76 8.98
CA ILE A 124 -2.92 1.74 10.05
C ILE A 124 -2.33 0.34 10.23
N ILE A 125 -3.17 -0.70 10.33
CA ILE A 125 -2.70 -2.09 10.51
C ILE A 125 -1.80 -2.52 9.35
N PHE A 126 -2.27 -2.30 8.12
CA PHE A 126 -1.55 -2.75 6.93
C PHE A 126 -0.29 -1.93 6.67
N CYS A 127 -0.31 -0.64 6.96
CA CYS A 127 0.90 0.19 6.92
C CYS A 127 1.89 -0.20 8.02
N ALA A 128 1.43 -0.61 9.21
CA ALA A 128 2.31 -1.05 10.29
C ALA A 128 3.00 -2.40 9.98
N ALA A 129 2.34 -3.31 9.26
CA ALA A 129 2.89 -4.63 8.93
C ALA A 129 4.33 -4.61 8.37
N PRO A 130 4.68 -3.84 7.32
CA PRO A 130 6.05 -3.76 6.83
C PRO A 130 7.02 -3.17 7.86
N PHE A 131 6.61 -2.18 8.66
CA PHE A 131 7.46 -1.62 9.72
C PHE A 131 7.74 -2.65 10.82
N ILE A 132 6.74 -3.42 11.22
CA ILE A 132 6.91 -4.52 12.19
C ILE A 132 7.90 -5.56 11.65
N ILE A 133 7.74 -5.96 10.38
CA ILE A 133 8.68 -6.89 9.72
C ILE A 133 10.10 -6.31 9.71
N LEU A 134 10.26 -5.01 9.43
CA LEU A 134 11.54 -4.32 9.46
C LEU A 134 12.15 -4.25 10.87
N LEU A 135 11.35 -4.15 11.94
CA LEU A 135 11.85 -4.19 13.32
C LEU A 135 12.40 -5.57 13.71
N PHE A 136 11.82 -6.65 13.17
CA PHE A 136 12.33 -8.02 13.35
C PHE A 136 13.39 -8.41 12.30
N LYS A 137 13.91 -7.44 11.53
CA LYS A 137 14.97 -7.66 10.55
C LYS A 137 16.21 -8.23 11.26
N LYS A 138 16.61 -9.44 10.86
CA LYS A 138 17.84 -10.07 11.37
C LYS A 138 19.08 -9.39 10.79
N PRO A 139 20.20 -9.31 11.53
CA PRO A 139 21.47 -8.74 11.04
C PRO A 139 21.98 -9.38 9.75
N SER A 140 21.64 -10.65 9.51
CA SER A 140 22.00 -11.42 8.31
C SER A 140 21.31 -10.96 7.01
N TRP A 141 20.40 -9.98 7.07
CA TRP A 141 19.73 -9.42 5.88
C TRP A 141 20.51 -8.26 5.23
N ASN A 142 21.65 -7.88 5.82
CA ASN A 142 22.60 -6.96 5.22
C ASN A 142 23.68 -7.76 4.48
N GLU A 143 23.28 -8.62 3.54
CA GLU A 143 24.25 -9.04 2.53
C GLU A 143 24.46 -7.84 1.62
N THR A 144 25.54 -7.11 1.88
CA THR A 144 26.23 -6.36 0.84
C THR A 144 26.42 -7.34 -0.31
N VAL A 145 25.65 -7.19 -1.38
CA VAL A 145 26.00 -7.77 -2.67
C VAL A 145 27.33 -7.10 -3.01
N SER A 146 28.42 -7.76 -2.62
CA SER A 146 29.77 -7.38 -2.99
C SER A 146 29.91 -7.71 -4.48
N SER A 147 29.66 -6.70 -5.31
CA SER A 147 30.14 -6.65 -6.68
C SER A 147 31.36 -5.74 -6.73
#